data_AF-A0A837LH27-F1
#
_entry.id   AF-A0A837LH27-F1
#
_cell.length_a   1.000
_cell.length_b   1.000
_cell.length_c   1.000
_cell.angle_alpha   90.00
_cell.angle_beta   90.00
_cell.angle_gamma   90.00
#
_symmetry.space_group_name_H-M   'P 1'
#
loop_
_entity.id
_entity.type
_entity.pdbx_description
1 polymer ?
#
loop_
_entity_poly.entity_id
_entity_poly.type
_entity_poly.pdbx_seq_one_letter_code
_entity_poly.pdbx_strand_id
1 'polypeptide(L)'
;MKLSIDISELIQLGRKMLPEGVGFFLDETPVVFDPIDIELSAGKEVRIEDLDPGSGLISYQGRQVLLYIRDHTGRYDSAIEDGEKGKRFHIAWCRTLDDMRQKNRFERYHATNRVDGLFEIDDGLDRSQDVALKVCMNCLERLNYKGSIDKQQKRLIFKSFSLNEFFSDYSTCFRHMPKGIYDKSNSGYVENWKDISKATREQANYKCSDCGVNLMPMKNLCDVHHINGIKYDNSAENLLVLCKDCHRKQPFHEGIFVTQADMAIIQRLRSQQGLLKVESWKDIYDLTDPSIHGDINIMQHKGYPPPIPGLDLQNSEHEIIATVEAAWPVAKIAVNLTPIKVDGWKVFSVGELVKEIQSGVIF
;
A
#
# COMPACT_ATOMS: atom_id res chain seq x y z
N MET A 1 -23.56 -13.53 20.45
CA MET A 1 -23.65 -12.62 21.61
C MET A 1 -24.13 -11.27 21.10
N LYS A 2 -25.25 -10.73 21.60
CA LYS A 2 -25.74 -9.41 21.18
C LYS A 2 -25.15 -8.39 22.16
N LEU A 3 -24.22 -7.57 21.70
CA LEU A 3 -23.66 -6.49 22.51
C LEU A 3 -24.68 -5.34 22.54
N SER A 4 -24.97 -4.83 23.73
CA SER A 4 -25.72 -3.59 23.93
C SER A 4 -24.72 -2.51 24.28
N ILE A 5 -24.53 -1.53 23.40
CA ILE A 5 -23.59 -0.42 23.60
C ILE A 5 -24.41 0.88 23.67
N ASP A 6 -24.24 1.66 24.73
CA ASP A 6 -24.78 3.02 24.84
C ASP A 6 -23.72 4.02 24.37
N ILE A 7 -24.09 4.83 23.38
CA ILE A 7 -23.23 5.81 22.70
C ILE A 7 -23.75 7.25 22.84
N SER A 8 -24.74 7.47 23.72
CA SER A 8 -25.44 8.75 23.86
C SER A 8 -24.50 9.89 24.30
N GLU A 9 -23.55 9.60 25.18
CA GLU A 9 -22.57 10.57 25.68
C GLU A 9 -21.59 11.00 24.58
N LEU A 10 -21.13 10.06 23.75
CA LEU A 10 -20.25 10.35 22.61
C LEU A 10 -20.92 11.29 21.61
N ILE A 11 -22.20 11.06 21.32
CA ILE A 11 -23.00 11.93 20.43
C ILE A 11 -23.12 13.35 21.04
N GLN A 12 -23.31 13.46 22.36
CA GLN A 12 -23.41 14.75 23.04
C GLN A 12 -22.09 15.53 23.01
N LEU A 13 -20.96 14.85 23.19
CA LEU A 13 -19.62 15.46 23.08
C LEU A 13 -19.32 15.91 21.66
N GLY A 14 -19.64 15.08 20.66
CA GLY A 14 -19.50 15.43 19.24
C GLY A 14 -20.21 16.74 18.89
N ARG A 15 -21.44 16.94 19.37
CA ARG A 15 -22.21 18.18 19.15
C ARG A 15 -21.59 19.43 19.77
N LYS A 16 -20.83 19.31 20.86
CA LYS A 16 -20.15 20.46 21.50
C LYS A 16 -18.85 20.85 20.79
N MET A 17 -18.23 19.90 20.10
CA MET A 17 -16.94 20.10 19.42
C MET A 17 -17.11 20.57 17.97
N LEU A 18 -18.31 20.45 17.40
CA LEU A 18 -18.60 20.83 16.02
C LEU A 18 -19.10 22.29 15.93
N PRO A 19 -18.75 23.04 14.86
CA PRO A 19 -19.31 24.37 14.59
C PRO A 19 -20.83 24.35 14.48
N GLU A 20 -21.47 25.50 14.71
CA GLU A 20 -22.93 25.64 14.54
C GLU A 20 -23.37 25.19 13.13
N GLY A 21 -24.31 24.25 13.08
CA GLY A 21 -24.89 23.73 11.83
C GLY A 21 -24.35 22.38 11.33
N VAL A 22 -23.48 21.69 12.08
CA VAL A 22 -22.93 20.38 11.69
C VAL A 22 -23.42 19.26 12.65
N GLY A 23 -24.08 18.23 12.12
CA GLY A 23 -24.51 17.05 12.89
C GLY A 23 -23.42 15.99 13.08
N PHE A 24 -23.48 15.23 14.18
CA PHE A 24 -22.68 14.03 14.43
C PHE A 24 -23.52 12.78 14.15
N PHE A 25 -23.04 11.90 13.25
CA PHE A 25 -23.73 10.67 12.86
C PHE A 25 -22.74 9.49 12.86
N LEU A 26 -23.22 8.32 13.27
CA LEU A 26 -22.50 7.05 13.12
C LEU A 26 -23.15 6.30 11.96
N ASP A 27 -22.37 6.07 10.90
CA ASP A 27 -22.84 5.35 9.72
C ASP A 27 -22.88 3.84 10.05
N GLU A 28 -24.07 3.23 10.00
CA GLU A 28 -24.26 1.80 10.28
C GLU A 28 -23.96 0.98 9.01
N THR A 29 -22.67 0.79 8.71
CA THR A 29 -22.26 -0.16 7.67
C THR A 29 -22.00 -1.53 8.30
N PRO A 30 -22.72 -2.60 7.89
CA PRO A 30 -22.48 -3.93 8.42
C PRO A 30 -21.13 -4.45 7.94
N VAL A 31 -20.18 -4.61 8.87
CA VAL A 31 -18.86 -5.19 8.57
C VAL A 31 -18.93 -6.70 8.78
N VAL A 32 -18.78 -7.47 7.69
CA VAL A 32 -18.67 -8.93 7.75
C VAL A 32 -17.19 -9.29 7.92
N PHE A 33 -16.82 -9.81 9.08
CA PHE A 33 -15.48 -10.34 9.33
C PHE A 33 -15.41 -11.82 8.93
N ASP A 34 -14.41 -12.16 8.12
CA ASP A 34 -14.04 -13.56 7.88
C ASP A 34 -13.27 -14.04 9.13
N PRO A 35 -13.50 -15.25 9.68
CA PRO A 35 -12.79 -15.71 10.88
C PRO A 35 -11.28 -15.50 10.85
N ILE A 36 -10.64 -15.68 9.69
CA ILE A 36 -9.22 -15.42 9.49
C ILE A 36 -8.82 -13.94 9.73
N ASP A 37 -9.69 -12.99 9.41
CA ASP A 37 -9.43 -11.56 9.65
C ASP A 37 -9.43 -11.25 11.14
N ILE A 38 -10.22 -11.97 11.93
CA ILE A 38 -10.27 -11.86 13.39
C ILE A 38 -9.00 -12.45 14.02
N GLU A 39 -8.56 -13.60 13.51
CA GLU A 39 -7.32 -14.22 13.99
C GLU A 39 -6.09 -13.36 13.67
N LEU A 40 -6.00 -12.81 12.45
CA LEU A 40 -4.91 -11.93 12.05
C LEU A 40 -4.93 -10.59 12.82
N SER A 41 -6.10 -10.08 13.19
CA SER A 41 -6.17 -8.86 14.00
C SER A 41 -5.68 -9.08 15.44
N ALA A 42 -5.80 -10.29 15.97
CA ALA A 42 -5.23 -10.66 17.28
C ALA A 42 -3.74 -11.04 17.23
N GLY A 43 -3.15 -11.17 16.04
CA GLY A 43 -1.79 -11.70 15.86
C GLY A 43 -1.76 -13.22 15.90
N LYS A 44 -1.82 -13.84 14.73
CA LYS A 44 -1.89 -15.29 14.57
C LYS A 44 -0.49 -15.90 14.51
N GLU A 45 -0.22 -16.95 15.28
CA GLU A 45 0.96 -17.78 15.08
C GLU A 45 0.90 -18.44 13.70
N VAL A 46 2.00 -18.38 12.95
CA VAL A 46 2.08 -18.92 11.59
C VAL A 46 3.33 -19.75 11.41
N ARG A 47 3.20 -20.89 10.74
CA ARG A 47 4.36 -21.64 10.25
C ARG A 47 4.76 -21.08 8.91
N ILE A 48 6.04 -21.24 8.55
CA ILE A 48 6.54 -20.76 7.26
C ILE A 48 5.82 -21.41 6.06
N GLU A 49 5.41 -22.66 6.22
CA GLU A 49 4.68 -23.43 5.20
C GLU A 49 3.29 -22.86 4.90
N ASP A 50 2.73 -22.13 5.87
CA ASP A 50 1.40 -21.55 5.75
C ASP A 50 1.44 -20.16 5.08
N LEU A 51 2.63 -19.59 4.84
CA LEU A 51 2.84 -18.30 4.18
C LEU A 51 3.10 -18.49 2.68
N ASP A 52 2.52 -17.62 1.86
CA ASP A 52 2.64 -17.74 0.41
C ASP A 52 4.07 -17.38 -0.04
N PRO A 53 4.74 -18.26 -0.82
CA PRO A 53 6.13 -18.04 -1.25
C PRO A 53 6.27 -17.10 -2.45
N GLY A 54 5.18 -16.51 -2.94
CA GLY A 54 5.04 -16.08 -4.33
C GLY A 54 5.22 -14.60 -4.66
N SER A 55 5.56 -13.74 -3.70
CA SER A 55 5.81 -12.32 -3.98
C SER A 55 6.94 -11.77 -3.11
N GLY A 56 7.52 -10.63 -3.47
CA GLY A 56 8.45 -9.91 -2.58
C GLY A 56 7.82 -9.54 -1.23
N LEU A 57 6.49 -9.53 -1.15
CA LEU A 57 5.69 -9.27 0.03
C LEU A 57 5.27 -10.57 0.74
N ILE A 58 4.92 -10.45 2.02
CA ILE A 58 4.50 -11.59 2.85
C ILE A 58 2.97 -11.69 2.85
N SER A 59 2.41 -12.79 2.38
CA SER A 59 0.96 -13.03 2.47
C SER A 59 0.62 -14.35 3.15
N TYR A 60 -0.58 -14.38 3.72
CA TYR A 60 -1.18 -15.57 4.34
C TYR A 60 -2.58 -15.74 3.76
N GLN A 61 -2.81 -16.82 3.01
CA GLN A 61 -4.07 -17.09 2.31
C GLN A 61 -4.56 -15.90 1.47
N GLY A 62 -3.64 -15.26 0.73
CA GLY A 62 -3.92 -14.10 -0.13
C GLY A 62 -4.14 -12.77 0.60
N ARG A 63 -4.03 -12.72 1.93
CA ARG A 63 -4.04 -11.46 2.71
C ARG A 63 -2.62 -11.00 2.96
N GLN A 64 -2.34 -9.72 2.71
CA GLN A 64 -1.06 -9.14 3.10
C GLN A 64 -0.94 -9.15 4.63
N VAL A 65 0.19 -9.66 5.13
CA VAL A 65 0.48 -9.70 6.57
C VAL A 65 1.83 -9.06 6.89
N LEU A 66 1.94 -8.62 8.13
CA LEU A 66 3.16 -8.18 8.78
C LEU A 66 3.60 -9.31 9.71
N LEU A 67 4.91 -9.60 9.75
CA LEU A 67 5.47 -10.54 10.72
C LEU A 67 6.17 -9.80 11.83
N TYR A 68 5.92 -10.18 13.07
CA TYR A 68 6.61 -9.65 14.25
C TYR A 68 6.80 -10.74 15.31
N ILE A 69 7.70 -10.51 16.27
CA ILE A 69 7.89 -11.43 17.40
C ILE A 69 7.24 -10.80 18.62
N ARG A 70 6.29 -11.50 19.23
CA ARG A 70 5.51 -11.05 20.38
C ARG A 70 6.36 -10.97 21.65
N ASP A 71 7.05 -12.05 21.99
CA ASP A 71 8.03 -12.11 23.09
C ASP A 71 9.03 -10.96 22.98
N HIS A 72 9.13 -10.15 24.02
CA HIS A 72 10.10 -9.07 24.22
C HIS A 72 10.88 -9.22 25.54
N THR A 73 11.05 -10.46 26.02
CA THR A 73 11.81 -10.74 27.25
C THR A 73 13.19 -10.06 27.21
N GLY A 74 13.52 -9.34 28.28
CA GLY A 74 14.77 -8.58 28.43
C GLY A 74 14.82 -7.22 27.74
N ARG A 75 13.75 -6.79 27.04
CA ARG A 75 13.64 -5.44 26.43
C ARG A 75 12.23 -4.85 26.48
N TYR A 76 11.28 -5.53 27.13
CA TYR A 76 9.87 -5.17 27.18
C TYR A 76 9.66 -3.71 27.62
N ASP A 77 10.16 -3.33 28.81
CA ASP A 77 9.96 -1.98 29.34
C ASP A 77 10.58 -0.91 28.42
N SER A 78 11.76 -1.17 27.86
CA SER A 78 12.41 -0.25 26.91
C SER A 78 11.64 -0.11 25.59
N ALA A 79 10.97 -1.17 25.13
CA ALA A 79 10.19 -1.17 23.91
C ALA A 79 8.88 -0.40 24.07
N ILE A 80 8.26 -0.46 25.27
CA ILE A 80 7.09 0.35 25.61
C ILE A 80 7.42 1.83 25.60
N GLU A 81 8.54 2.22 26.21
CA GLU A 81 9.00 3.62 26.20
C GLU A 81 9.32 4.11 24.79
N ASP A 82 9.94 3.25 23.98
CA ASP A 82 10.38 3.57 22.62
C ASP A 82 10.38 2.31 21.77
N GLY A 83 9.41 2.21 20.86
CA GLY A 83 9.26 1.07 19.95
C GLY A 83 10.47 0.82 19.03
N GLU A 84 11.39 1.79 18.88
CA GLU A 84 12.66 1.58 18.18
C GLU A 84 13.61 0.64 18.94
N LYS A 85 13.51 0.57 20.28
CA LYS A 85 14.26 -0.36 21.14
C LYS A 85 13.68 -1.78 21.14
N GLY A 86 12.48 -1.95 20.60
CA GLY A 86 11.81 -3.23 20.42
C GLY A 86 12.41 -4.10 19.31
N LYS A 87 11.85 -5.31 19.15
CA LYS A 87 12.06 -6.13 17.95
C LYS A 87 11.29 -5.48 16.80
N ARG A 88 11.81 -5.58 15.58
CA ARG A 88 11.22 -4.91 14.41
C ARG A 88 10.18 -5.81 13.75
N PHE A 89 9.18 -5.20 13.13
CA PHE A 89 8.23 -5.92 12.27
C PHE A 89 8.72 -6.01 10.83
N HIS A 90 8.18 -6.96 10.06
CA HIS A 90 8.60 -7.27 8.70
C HIS A 90 7.43 -7.15 7.72
N ILE A 91 7.70 -6.53 6.57
CA ILE A 91 6.75 -6.28 5.47
C ILE A 91 7.07 -7.09 4.20
N ALA A 92 8.25 -7.72 4.16
CA ALA A 92 8.79 -8.40 2.99
C ALA A 92 9.75 -9.53 3.39
N TRP A 93 9.90 -10.53 2.53
CA TRP A 93 10.87 -11.62 2.68
C TRP A 93 12.30 -11.11 2.55
N CYS A 94 12.89 -10.70 3.68
CA CYS A 94 14.22 -10.12 3.76
C CYS A 94 15.24 -11.07 4.38
N ARG A 95 16.53 -10.74 4.24
CA ARG A 95 17.65 -11.54 4.78
C ARG A 95 17.53 -11.90 6.27
N THR A 96 16.87 -11.08 7.09
CA THR A 96 16.66 -11.41 8.51
C THR A 96 15.68 -12.55 8.71
N LEU A 97 14.63 -12.62 7.89
CA LEU A 97 13.70 -13.76 7.92
C LEU A 97 14.39 -15.02 7.39
N ASP A 98 15.21 -14.89 6.34
CA ASP A 98 16.02 -16.00 5.82
C ASP A 98 16.99 -16.54 6.89
N ASP A 99 17.70 -15.67 7.61
CA ASP A 99 18.58 -16.04 8.72
C ASP A 99 17.81 -16.74 9.85
N MET A 100 16.63 -16.23 10.19
CA MET A 100 15.78 -16.82 11.24
C MET A 100 15.25 -18.20 10.83
N ARG A 101 14.93 -18.39 9.55
CA ARG A 101 14.57 -19.69 8.97
C ARG A 101 15.73 -20.66 9.05
N GLN A 102 16.92 -20.27 8.57
CA GLN A 102 18.11 -21.12 8.59
C GLN A 102 18.52 -21.56 10.00
N LYS A 103 18.24 -20.72 11.00
CA LYS A 103 18.50 -21.01 12.42
C LYS A 103 17.38 -21.82 13.11
N ASN A 104 16.34 -22.23 12.39
CA ASN A 104 15.14 -22.89 12.95
C ASN A 104 14.45 -22.07 14.05
N ARG A 105 14.37 -20.74 13.87
CA ARG A 105 13.75 -19.80 14.83
C ARG A 105 12.55 -19.07 14.25
N PHE A 106 12.05 -19.49 13.09
CA PHE A 106 10.96 -18.84 12.38
C PHE A 106 9.62 -18.96 13.14
N GLU A 107 9.39 -20.07 13.84
CA GLU A 107 8.15 -20.33 14.61
C GLU A 107 7.85 -19.30 15.72
N ARG A 108 8.73 -18.32 15.95
CA ARG A 108 8.53 -17.22 16.89
C ARG A 108 7.74 -16.04 16.29
N TYR A 109 7.47 -16.07 14.99
CA TYR A 109 6.81 -14.99 14.29
C TYR A 109 5.28 -15.15 14.35
N HIS A 110 4.61 -14.04 14.63
CA HIS A 110 3.17 -13.88 14.52
C HIS A 110 2.87 -13.06 13.26
N ALA A 111 1.84 -13.46 12.53
CA ALA A 111 1.28 -12.72 11.42
C ALA A 111 0.14 -11.82 11.90
N THR A 112 0.13 -10.58 11.44
CA THR A 112 -0.98 -9.66 11.63
C THR A 112 -1.29 -8.88 10.36
N ASN A 113 -2.55 -8.53 10.16
CA ASN A 113 -2.99 -7.60 9.13
C ASN A 113 -3.45 -6.24 9.73
N ARG A 114 -3.12 -5.98 11.00
CA ARG A 114 -3.36 -4.68 11.63
C ARG A 114 -2.59 -3.58 10.89
N VAL A 115 -3.26 -2.46 10.74
CA VAL A 115 -2.84 -1.27 9.97
C VAL A 115 -2.69 -0.04 10.84
N ASP A 116 -3.11 -0.13 12.10
CA ASP A 116 -2.97 0.91 13.12
C ASP A 116 -1.51 1.14 13.55
N GLY A 117 -0.62 0.20 13.21
CA GLY A 117 0.79 0.22 13.55
C GLY A 117 1.10 -0.12 14.98
N LEU A 118 0.15 -0.76 15.67
CA LEU A 118 0.33 -1.28 17.02
C LEU A 118 0.51 -2.79 16.97
N PHE A 119 1.49 -3.27 17.72
CA PHE A 119 1.83 -4.68 17.83
C PHE A 119 1.80 -5.07 19.30
N GLU A 120 1.01 -6.08 19.63
CA GLU A 120 0.97 -6.60 21.00
C GLU A 120 2.29 -7.30 21.30
N ILE A 121 3.04 -6.85 22.30
CA ILE A 121 4.25 -7.50 22.78
C ILE A 121 4.04 -8.05 24.18
N ASP A 122 4.82 -9.05 24.58
CA ASP A 122 4.79 -9.60 25.95
C ASP A 122 6.19 -9.71 26.58
N ASP A 123 6.26 -9.89 27.90
CA ASP A 123 7.51 -10.08 28.63
C ASP A 123 7.89 -11.55 28.88
N GLY A 124 7.07 -12.49 28.41
CA GLY A 124 7.20 -13.93 28.68
C GLY A 124 6.77 -14.36 30.09
N LEU A 125 6.19 -13.46 30.88
CA LEU A 125 5.57 -13.75 32.17
C LEU A 125 4.05 -13.64 32.01
N ASP A 126 3.49 -12.44 32.17
CA ASP A 126 2.04 -12.18 32.08
C ASP A 126 1.71 -10.74 31.66
N ARG A 127 2.72 -9.91 31.34
CA ARG A 127 2.46 -8.54 30.87
C ARG A 127 2.40 -8.52 29.35
N SER A 128 1.36 -7.92 28.79
CA SER A 128 1.29 -7.57 27.38
C SER A 128 0.83 -6.13 27.16
N GLN A 129 1.32 -5.52 26.07
CA GLN A 129 0.95 -4.16 25.68
C GLN A 129 1.10 -3.96 24.17
N ASP A 130 0.21 -3.18 23.58
CA ASP A 130 0.32 -2.68 22.21
C ASP A 130 1.43 -1.62 22.12
N VAL A 131 2.41 -1.84 21.25
CA VAL A 131 3.57 -0.96 21.05
C VAL A 131 3.74 -0.60 19.58
N ALA A 132 4.08 0.65 19.31
CA ALA A 132 4.41 1.14 17.97
C ALA A 132 5.84 0.74 17.55
N LEU A 133 6.03 -0.54 17.23
CA LEU A 133 7.32 -1.08 16.78
C LEU A 133 7.79 -0.42 15.47
N LYS A 134 9.11 -0.45 15.21
CA LYS A 134 9.68 0.06 13.95
C LYS A 134 9.84 -1.03 12.89
N VAL A 135 9.74 -0.62 11.62
CA VAL A 135 9.91 -1.50 10.45
C VAL A 135 11.33 -2.04 10.35
N CYS A 136 11.49 -3.28 9.88
CA CYS A 136 12.79 -3.85 9.60
C CYS A 136 13.48 -3.16 8.42
N MET A 137 14.63 -2.52 8.66
CA MET A 137 15.43 -1.85 7.61
C MET A 137 15.85 -2.78 6.46
N ASN A 138 15.97 -4.09 6.72
CA ASN A 138 16.27 -5.07 5.67
C ASN A 138 15.07 -5.32 4.76
N CYS A 139 13.84 -5.15 5.26
CA CYS A 139 12.65 -5.20 4.41
C CYS A 139 12.56 -3.97 3.51
N LEU A 140 12.89 -2.78 4.02
CA LEU A 140 12.96 -1.56 3.21
C LEU A 140 13.94 -1.76 2.04
N GLU A 141 15.16 -2.19 2.36
CA GLU A 141 16.22 -2.46 1.37
C GLU A 141 15.85 -3.56 0.38
N ARG A 142 15.17 -4.63 0.83
CA ARG A 142 14.69 -5.74 0.00
C ARG A 142 13.70 -5.30 -1.08
N LEU A 143 12.86 -4.31 -0.77
CA LEU A 143 11.90 -3.74 -1.71
C LEU A 143 12.44 -2.51 -2.44
N ASN A 144 13.64 -2.03 -2.07
CA ASN A 144 14.12 -0.69 -2.41
C ASN A 144 13.04 0.39 -2.19
N TYR A 145 12.26 0.24 -1.11
CA TYR A 145 11.11 1.12 -0.84
C TYR A 145 11.59 2.57 -0.78
N LYS A 146 11.06 3.43 -1.65
CA LYS A 146 11.43 4.85 -1.80
C LYS A 146 12.93 5.12 -1.94
N GLY A 147 13.65 4.22 -2.62
CA GLY A 147 15.10 4.37 -2.84
C GLY A 147 15.95 4.00 -1.64
N SER A 148 15.44 3.18 -0.72
CA SER A 148 16.15 2.74 0.50
C SER A 148 17.36 1.83 0.26
N ILE A 149 17.75 1.58 -0.99
CA ILE A 149 19.10 1.07 -1.27
C ILE A 149 20.17 2.10 -0.88
N ASP A 150 19.88 3.40 -1.01
CA ASP A 150 20.74 4.44 -0.46
C ASP A 150 20.67 4.44 1.07
N LYS A 151 21.85 4.50 1.71
CA LYS A 151 21.97 4.37 3.16
C LYS A 151 21.39 5.56 3.92
N GLN A 152 21.54 6.78 3.39
CA GLN A 152 21.02 7.98 4.04
C GLN A 152 19.49 8.02 3.92
N GLN A 153 18.99 7.78 2.71
CA GLN A 153 17.58 7.71 2.39
C GLN A 153 16.87 6.62 3.22
N LYS A 154 17.46 5.42 3.32
CA LYS A 154 16.94 4.34 4.19
C LYS A 154 16.76 4.76 5.64
N ARG A 155 17.70 5.56 6.19
CA ARG A 155 17.62 6.02 7.58
C ARG A 155 16.51 7.05 7.76
N LEU A 156 16.28 7.91 6.77
CA LEU A 156 15.17 8.87 6.78
C LEU A 156 13.84 8.12 6.75
N ILE A 157 13.68 7.20 5.78
CA ILE A 157 12.48 6.38 5.64
C ILE A 157 12.22 5.55 6.89
N PHE A 158 13.24 4.91 7.47
CA PHE A 158 13.07 4.14 8.70
C PHE A 158 12.48 4.96 9.85
N LYS A 159 12.87 6.23 9.97
CA LYS A 159 12.35 7.13 11.00
C LYS A 159 10.90 7.56 10.74
N SER A 160 10.58 7.86 9.48
CA SER A 160 9.29 8.40 9.05
C SER A 160 8.34 7.37 8.42
N PHE A 161 8.62 6.07 8.56
CA PHE A 161 7.85 5.01 7.91
C PHE A 161 6.39 5.03 8.38
N SER A 162 5.45 5.10 7.43
CA SER A 162 4.01 4.96 7.67
C SER A 162 3.51 3.64 7.10
N LEU A 163 2.79 2.86 7.91
CA LEU A 163 2.10 1.65 7.43
C LEU A 163 0.95 1.99 6.48
N ASN A 164 0.21 3.07 6.72
CA ASN A 164 -0.88 3.47 5.84
C ASN A 164 -0.37 3.82 4.45
N GLU A 165 0.75 4.52 4.39
CA GLU A 165 1.43 4.83 3.13
C GLU A 165 1.92 3.55 2.44
N PHE A 166 2.61 2.68 3.18
CA PHE A 166 3.07 1.40 2.63
C PHE A 166 1.92 0.54 2.08
N PHE A 167 0.82 0.37 2.83
CA PHE A 167 -0.33 -0.39 2.34
C PHE A 167 -1.02 0.30 1.15
N SER A 168 -0.98 1.63 1.05
CA SER A 168 -1.52 2.39 -0.07
C SER A 168 -0.68 2.19 -1.33
N ASP A 169 0.65 2.22 -1.20
CA ASP A 169 1.59 2.02 -2.29
C ASP A 169 1.50 0.60 -2.87
N TYR A 170 1.33 -0.41 -2.01
CA TYR A 170 1.28 -1.82 -2.40
C TYR A 170 -0.15 -2.38 -2.54
N SER A 171 -1.18 -1.55 -2.48
CA SER A 171 -2.58 -1.98 -2.44
C SER A 171 -3.01 -2.83 -3.63
N THR A 172 -2.39 -2.59 -4.79
CA THR A 172 -2.64 -3.31 -6.05
C THR A 172 -2.04 -4.73 -6.04
N CYS A 173 -1.14 -5.04 -5.11
CA CYS A 173 -0.63 -6.38 -4.89
C CYS A 173 -1.56 -7.23 -4.01
N PHE A 174 -2.56 -6.64 -3.35
CA PHE A 174 -3.36 -7.33 -2.34
C PHE A 174 -4.60 -7.96 -2.97
N ARG A 175 -4.74 -9.28 -2.82
CA ARG A 175 -5.98 -9.98 -3.20
C ARG A 175 -7.13 -9.64 -2.23
N HIS A 176 -6.79 -9.47 -0.96
CA HIS A 176 -7.71 -9.06 0.09
C HIS A 176 -7.15 -7.84 0.80
N MET A 177 -7.90 -6.74 0.77
CA MET A 177 -7.53 -5.53 1.49
C MET A 177 -7.64 -5.73 3.00
N PRO A 178 -6.73 -5.15 3.82
CA PRO A 178 -6.86 -5.17 5.26
C PRO A 178 -8.17 -4.50 5.70
N LYS A 179 -8.96 -5.18 6.54
CA LYS A 179 -10.18 -4.63 7.14
C LYS A 179 -9.82 -3.67 8.27
N GLY A 180 -10.62 -2.62 8.47
CA GLY A 180 -10.37 -1.58 9.47
C GLY A 180 -9.70 -0.30 8.94
N ILE A 181 -9.22 -0.26 7.68
CA ILE A 181 -8.78 1.01 7.06
C ILE A 181 -9.94 1.76 6.39
N TYR A 182 -10.88 1.02 5.78
CA TYR A 182 -12.11 1.58 5.20
C TYR A 182 -13.10 2.11 6.25
N ASP A 183 -12.94 1.70 7.52
CA ASP A 183 -13.87 1.97 8.62
C ASP A 183 -13.47 3.16 9.50
N LYS A 184 -12.40 3.90 9.15
CA LYS A 184 -12.26 5.25 9.69
C LYS A 184 -13.40 6.06 9.12
N SER A 185 -14.47 6.18 9.90
CA SER A 185 -15.58 7.07 9.62
C SER A 185 -15.00 8.38 9.10
N ASN A 186 -15.51 8.82 7.96
CA ASN A 186 -15.02 9.99 7.26
C ASN A 186 -15.46 11.25 8.04
N SER A 187 -15.01 11.37 9.29
CA SER A 187 -15.27 12.48 10.18
C SER A 187 -14.63 13.72 9.59
N GLY A 188 -15.39 14.81 9.54
CA GLY A 188 -14.92 16.13 9.10
C GLY A 188 -15.41 16.58 7.73
N TYR A 189 -16.11 15.73 6.97
CA TYR A 189 -16.84 16.19 5.78
C TYR A 189 -18.17 16.84 6.17
N VAL A 190 -18.63 17.77 5.34
CA VAL A 190 -19.99 18.35 5.44
C VAL A 190 -21.05 17.31 5.02
N GLU A 191 -22.28 17.45 5.55
CA GLU A 191 -23.37 16.48 5.32
C GLU A 191 -23.67 16.25 3.82
N ASN A 192 -23.59 17.30 3.00
CA ASN A 192 -23.82 17.26 1.56
C ASN A 192 -22.57 16.94 0.72
N TRP A 193 -21.49 16.39 1.32
CA TRP A 193 -20.26 16.08 0.61
C TRP A 193 -20.48 15.18 -0.62
N LYS A 194 -21.41 14.22 -0.54
CA LYS A 194 -21.74 13.34 -1.68
C LYS A 194 -22.20 14.14 -2.90
N ASP A 195 -22.97 15.21 -2.69
CA ASP A 195 -23.47 16.09 -3.76
C ASP A 195 -22.37 17.02 -4.26
N ILE A 196 -21.59 17.63 -3.35
CA ILE A 196 -20.43 18.48 -3.71
C ILE A 196 -19.45 17.67 -4.57
N SER A 197 -19.03 16.50 -4.08
CA SER A 197 -18.09 15.63 -4.77
C SER A 197 -18.60 15.20 -6.15
N LYS A 198 -19.89 14.91 -6.27
CA LYS A 198 -20.52 14.59 -7.56
C LYS A 198 -20.48 15.78 -8.51
N ALA A 199 -20.93 16.96 -8.07
CA ALA A 199 -20.96 18.17 -8.88
C ALA A 199 -19.56 18.58 -9.34
N THR A 200 -18.56 18.54 -8.45
CA THR A 200 -17.15 18.85 -8.78
C THR A 200 -16.62 17.90 -9.86
N ARG A 201 -16.88 16.59 -9.75
CA ARG A 201 -16.45 15.62 -10.78
C ARG A 201 -17.17 15.81 -12.11
N GLU A 202 -18.47 16.15 -12.08
CA GLU A 202 -19.25 16.46 -13.28
C GLU A 202 -18.74 17.71 -13.99
N GLN A 203 -18.44 18.79 -13.26
CA GLN A 203 -17.85 20.01 -13.81
C GLN A 203 -16.49 19.77 -14.47
N ALA A 204 -15.67 18.88 -13.90
CA ALA A 204 -14.39 18.47 -14.48
C ALA A 204 -14.53 17.43 -15.61
N ASN A 205 -15.75 17.02 -15.99
CA ASN A 205 -16.01 15.93 -16.93
C ASN A 205 -15.29 14.62 -16.57
N TYR A 206 -15.15 14.35 -15.27
CA TYR A 206 -14.41 13.21 -14.71
C TYR A 206 -12.98 13.10 -15.25
N LYS A 207 -12.38 14.24 -15.63
CA LYS A 207 -10.99 14.30 -16.10
C LYS A 207 -10.08 14.51 -14.91
N CYS A 208 -9.11 13.61 -14.73
CA CYS A 208 -8.07 13.77 -13.73
C CYS A 208 -7.24 15.02 -14.03
N SER A 209 -7.11 15.91 -13.05
CA SER A 209 -6.34 17.16 -13.17
C SER A 209 -4.83 16.93 -13.21
N ASP A 210 -4.35 15.77 -12.76
CA ASP A 210 -2.93 15.41 -12.72
C ASP A 210 -2.49 14.71 -14.03
N CYS A 211 -2.90 13.46 -14.25
CA CYS A 211 -2.52 12.72 -15.46
C CYS A 211 -3.41 12.94 -16.69
N GLY A 212 -4.48 13.74 -16.57
CA GLY A 212 -5.37 14.06 -17.69
C GLY A 212 -6.35 12.97 -18.12
N VAL A 213 -6.31 11.77 -17.53
CA VAL A 213 -7.19 10.65 -17.92
C VAL A 213 -8.65 10.99 -17.67
N ASN A 214 -9.48 10.78 -18.68
CA ASN A 214 -10.93 10.90 -18.57
C ASN A 214 -11.54 9.58 -18.09
N LEU A 215 -12.27 9.64 -16.97
CA LEU A 215 -12.87 8.51 -16.27
C LEU A 215 -14.39 8.47 -16.44
N MET A 216 -14.97 9.19 -17.41
CA MET A 216 -16.41 9.14 -17.71
C MET A 216 -16.96 7.70 -17.86
N PRO A 217 -16.24 6.75 -18.49
CA PRO A 217 -16.70 5.37 -18.56
C PRO A 217 -16.70 4.63 -17.20
N MET A 218 -15.89 5.08 -16.24
CA MET A 218 -15.60 4.43 -14.96
C MET A 218 -15.59 5.45 -13.81
N LYS A 219 -16.73 6.12 -13.61
CA LYS A 219 -16.90 7.25 -12.67
C LYS A 219 -16.50 6.95 -11.22
N ASN A 220 -16.57 5.68 -10.81
CA ASN A 220 -16.19 5.20 -9.48
C ASN A 220 -14.67 5.24 -9.21
N LEU A 221 -13.85 5.48 -10.24
CA LEU A 221 -12.39 5.63 -10.14
C LEU A 221 -11.93 7.09 -10.12
N CYS A 222 -12.89 8.01 -10.10
CA CYS A 222 -12.65 9.45 -10.04
C CYS A 222 -13.09 9.98 -8.67
N ASP A 223 -12.14 10.57 -7.96
CA ASP A 223 -12.30 11.12 -6.62
C ASP A 223 -12.11 12.64 -6.62
N VAL A 224 -12.48 13.27 -5.51
CA VAL A 224 -12.16 14.67 -5.22
C VAL A 224 -11.19 14.73 -4.05
N HIS A 225 -10.12 15.48 -4.25
CA HIS A 225 -9.03 15.71 -3.32
C HIS A 225 -9.11 17.12 -2.75
N HIS A 226 -9.06 17.25 -1.43
CA HIS A 226 -8.89 18.54 -0.74
C HIS A 226 -7.41 18.90 -0.69
N ILE A 227 -7.01 19.95 -1.40
CA ILE A 227 -5.61 20.36 -1.59
C ILE A 227 -4.95 20.72 -0.25
N ASN A 228 -5.65 21.46 0.61
CA ASN A 228 -5.16 21.84 1.94
C ASN A 228 -5.38 20.76 3.02
N GLY A 229 -5.98 19.62 2.69
CA GLY A 229 -6.33 18.55 3.64
C GLY A 229 -7.51 18.87 4.57
N ILE A 230 -8.12 20.06 4.47
CA ILE A 230 -9.24 20.50 5.30
C ILE A 230 -10.55 20.03 4.66
N LYS A 231 -11.11 18.93 5.18
CA LYS A 231 -12.29 18.24 4.65
C LYS A 231 -13.59 19.08 4.57
N TYR A 232 -13.66 20.20 5.29
CA TYR A 232 -14.81 21.11 5.28
C TYR A 232 -14.59 22.35 4.38
N ASP A 233 -13.39 22.59 3.88
CA ASP A 233 -13.12 23.66 2.92
C ASP A 233 -13.45 23.20 1.51
N ASN A 234 -14.70 23.47 1.09
CA ASN A 234 -15.23 23.05 -0.21
C ASN A 234 -15.15 24.17 -1.26
N SER A 235 -14.24 25.13 -1.10
CA SER A 235 -13.97 26.15 -2.12
C SER A 235 -13.50 25.49 -3.42
N ALA A 236 -13.93 26.02 -4.57
CA ALA A 236 -13.60 25.42 -5.87
C ALA A 236 -12.08 25.36 -6.10
N GLU A 237 -11.35 26.33 -5.56
CA GLU A 237 -9.90 26.42 -5.60
C GLU A 237 -9.18 25.36 -4.74
N ASN A 238 -9.88 24.78 -3.75
CA ASN A 238 -9.34 23.77 -2.85
C ASN A 238 -9.71 22.33 -3.26
N LEU A 239 -10.63 22.16 -4.21
CA LEU A 239 -11.08 20.85 -4.68
C LEU A 239 -10.43 20.48 -6.01
N LEU A 240 -9.72 19.35 -6.03
CA LEU A 240 -9.06 18.83 -7.22
C LEU A 240 -9.68 17.49 -7.63
N VAL A 241 -9.96 17.28 -8.91
CA VAL A 241 -10.50 16.01 -9.42
C VAL A 241 -9.36 15.10 -9.84
N LEU A 242 -9.23 13.93 -9.22
CA LEU A 242 -8.13 12.99 -9.48
C LEU A 242 -8.64 11.58 -9.78
N CYS A 243 -7.89 10.85 -10.61
CA CYS A 243 -8.04 9.40 -10.66
C CYS A 243 -7.51 8.80 -9.34
N LYS A 244 -8.04 7.64 -8.92
CA LYS A 244 -7.61 7.01 -7.67
C LYS A 244 -6.10 6.75 -7.57
N ASP A 245 -5.43 6.44 -8.69
CA ASP A 245 -3.97 6.27 -8.74
C ASP A 245 -3.21 7.59 -8.48
N CYS A 246 -3.59 8.69 -9.14
CA CYS A 246 -3.02 10.01 -8.88
C CYS A 246 -3.36 10.50 -7.47
N HIS A 247 -4.56 10.16 -6.96
CA HIS A 247 -5.02 10.59 -5.65
C HIS A 247 -4.20 9.94 -4.52
N ARG A 248 -3.95 8.62 -4.57
CA ARG A 248 -3.10 7.94 -3.58
C ARG A 248 -1.64 8.43 -3.56
N LYS A 249 -1.17 9.02 -4.67
CA LYS A 249 0.17 9.59 -4.82
C LYS A 249 0.26 11.04 -4.30
N GLN A 250 -0.87 11.66 -3.94
CA GLN A 250 -0.85 13.01 -3.36
C GLN A 250 -0.27 13.00 -1.94
N PRO A 251 0.50 14.03 -1.56
CA PRO A 251 1.05 14.13 -0.21
C PRO A 251 -0.07 14.17 0.83
N PHE A 252 0.13 13.49 1.96
CA PHE A 252 -0.82 13.42 3.09
C PHE A 252 -2.17 12.73 2.81
N HIS A 253 -2.33 12.05 1.68
CA HIS A 253 -3.51 11.22 1.38
C HIS A 253 -3.21 9.73 1.50
N GLU A 254 -2.59 9.37 2.63
CA GLU A 254 -2.39 7.99 3.05
C GLU A 254 -3.74 7.31 3.29
N GLY A 255 -3.87 6.05 2.88
CA GLY A 255 -5.11 5.28 3.06
C GLY A 255 -6.08 5.29 1.88
N ILE A 256 -5.63 5.77 0.71
CA ILE A 256 -6.36 5.58 -0.55
C ILE A 256 -5.85 4.32 -1.24
N PHE A 257 -6.70 3.31 -1.28
CA PHE A 257 -6.35 2.03 -1.86
C PHE A 257 -6.93 1.87 -3.26
N VAL A 258 -6.10 1.34 -4.15
CA VAL A 258 -6.47 0.97 -5.52
C VAL A 258 -6.33 -0.54 -5.66
N THR A 259 -7.38 -1.20 -6.14
CA THR A 259 -7.31 -2.63 -6.44
C THR A 259 -6.55 -2.87 -7.73
N GLN A 260 -6.00 -4.07 -7.94
CA GLN A 260 -5.33 -4.44 -9.20
C GLN A 260 -6.26 -4.21 -10.41
N ALA A 261 -7.54 -4.58 -10.29
CA ALA A 261 -8.52 -4.44 -11.36
C ALA A 261 -8.78 -2.96 -11.69
N ASP A 262 -8.95 -2.11 -10.67
CA ASP A 262 -9.15 -0.67 -10.85
C ASP A 262 -7.91 -0.01 -11.49
N MET A 263 -6.71 -0.41 -11.08
CA MET A 263 -5.47 0.10 -11.68
C MET A 263 -5.35 -0.30 -13.15
N ALA A 264 -5.66 -1.56 -13.49
CA ALA A 264 -5.65 -2.04 -14.87
C ALA A 264 -6.64 -1.25 -15.75
N ILE A 265 -7.82 -0.90 -15.21
CA ILE A 265 -8.79 -0.04 -15.90
C ILE A 265 -8.21 1.37 -16.14
N ILE A 266 -7.59 1.98 -15.13
CA ILE A 266 -6.96 3.30 -15.28
C ILE A 266 -5.86 3.28 -16.35
N GLN A 267 -4.98 2.27 -16.34
CA GLN A 267 -3.91 2.13 -17.33
C GLN A 267 -4.46 1.93 -18.74
N ARG A 268 -5.50 1.10 -18.90
CA ARG A 268 -6.18 0.92 -20.19
C ARG A 268 -6.76 2.24 -20.71
N LEU A 269 -7.41 3.02 -19.86
CA LEU A 269 -7.96 4.32 -20.24
C LEU A 269 -6.86 5.31 -20.63
N ARG A 270 -5.75 5.35 -19.87
CA ARG A 270 -4.57 6.17 -20.23
C ARG A 270 -4.01 5.77 -21.60
N SER A 271 -3.85 4.48 -21.86
CA SER A 271 -3.38 3.95 -23.14
C SER A 271 -4.29 4.34 -24.30
N GLN A 272 -5.60 4.08 -24.18
CA GLN A 272 -6.60 4.40 -25.21
C GLN A 272 -6.71 5.91 -25.50
N GLN A 273 -6.38 6.75 -24.52
CA GLN A 273 -6.39 8.21 -24.65
C GLN A 273 -5.03 8.79 -25.06
N GLY A 274 -4.01 7.95 -25.32
CA GLY A 274 -2.67 8.40 -25.72
C GLY A 274 -1.92 9.16 -24.62
N LEU A 275 -2.20 8.85 -23.35
CA LEU A 275 -1.64 9.53 -22.17
C LEU A 275 -0.41 8.82 -21.58
N LEU A 276 -0.03 7.65 -22.09
CA LEU A 276 1.19 6.93 -21.68
C LEU A 276 2.43 7.49 -22.39
N LYS A 277 2.63 8.81 -22.29
CA LYS A 277 3.80 9.50 -22.86
C LYS A 277 4.84 9.70 -21.78
N VAL A 278 6.07 9.29 -22.07
CA VAL A 278 7.20 9.40 -21.14
C VAL A 278 8.23 10.32 -21.77
N GLU A 279 8.48 11.47 -21.14
CA GLU A 279 9.52 12.42 -21.54
C GLU A 279 10.62 12.52 -20.47
N SER A 280 10.32 12.05 -19.25
CA SER A 280 11.21 12.12 -18.09
C SER A 280 11.04 10.91 -17.17
N TRP A 281 12.00 10.73 -16.25
CA TRP A 281 11.86 9.76 -15.15
C TRP A 281 10.68 10.08 -14.24
N LYS A 282 10.30 11.36 -14.10
CA LYS A 282 9.13 11.75 -13.32
C LYS A 282 7.87 11.13 -13.91
N ASP A 283 7.70 11.19 -15.23
CA ASP A 283 6.54 10.62 -15.91
C ASP A 283 6.45 9.10 -15.72
N ILE A 284 7.60 8.40 -15.67
CA ILE A 284 7.63 6.97 -15.33
C ILE A 284 6.98 6.73 -13.97
N TYR A 285 7.42 7.43 -12.92
CA TYR A 285 6.87 7.25 -11.58
C TYR A 285 5.40 7.67 -11.49
N ASP A 286 5.01 8.73 -12.19
CA ASP A 286 3.64 9.24 -12.19
C ASP A 286 2.69 8.25 -12.91
N LEU A 287 3.15 7.56 -13.97
CA LEU A 287 2.35 6.63 -14.78
C LEU A 287 2.41 5.16 -14.35
N THR A 288 3.35 4.77 -13.51
CA THR A 288 3.51 3.38 -13.04
C THR A 288 2.93 3.19 -11.64
N ASP A 289 2.59 1.95 -11.31
CA ASP A 289 2.11 1.58 -9.98
C ASP A 289 3.23 1.79 -8.91
N PRO A 290 2.96 2.43 -7.76
CA PRO A 290 3.94 2.65 -6.70
C PRO A 290 4.63 1.39 -6.19
N SER A 291 3.95 0.23 -6.22
CA SER A 291 4.52 -1.03 -5.74
C SER A 291 5.80 -1.43 -6.48
N ILE A 292 5.93 -1.06 -7.77
CA ILE A 292 7.08 -1.39 -8.61
C ILE A 292 8.14 -0.27 -8.64
N HIS A 293 7.93 0.84 -7.93
CA HIS A 293 8.87 1.98 -7.94
C HIS A 293 10.26 1.59 -7.41
N GLY A 294 10.32 0.62 -6.49
CA GLY A 294 11.58 0.05 -6.03
C GLY A 294 12.40 -0.60 -7.15
N ASP A 295 11.73 -1.39 -8.01
CA ASP A 295 12.31 -2.06 -9.17
C ASP A 295 12.73 -1.07 -10.27
N ILE A 296 11.94 -0.03 -10.51
CA ILE A 296 12.29 1.06 -11.44
C ILE A 296 13.49 1.84 -10.92
N ASN A 297 13.48 2.21 -9.63
CA ASN A 297 14.53 3.01 -9.02
C ASN A 297 15.89 2.29 -9.03
N ILE A 298 15.92 0.97 -8.80
CA ILE A 298 17.19 0.24 -8.85
C ILE A 298 17.76 0.20 -10.28
N MET A 299 16.90 0.06 -11.29
CA MET A 299 17.31 0.11 -12.70
C MET A 299 17.85 1.49 -13.09
N GLN A 300 17.17 2.56 -12.66
CA GLN A 300 17.65 3.94 -12.82
C GLN A 300 19.04 4.13 -12.19
N HIS A 301 19.21 3.69 -10.94
CA HIS A 301 20.48 3.82 -10.22
C HIS A 301 21.62 3.02 -10.88
N LYS A 302 21.29 1.93 -11.59
CA LYS A 302 22.26 1.13 -12.35
C LYS A 302 22.54 1.66 -13.76
N GLY A 303 21.88 2.77 -14.16
CA GLY A 303 22.12 3.42 -15.44
C GLY A 303 21.38 2.81 -16.62
N TYR A 304 20.35 1.98 -16.38
CA TYR A 304 19.47 1.50 -17.45
C TYR A 304 18.60 2.66 -17.97
N PRO A 305 18.17 2.60 -19.25
CA PRO A 305 17.24 3.58 -19.78
C PRO A 305 15.88 3.53 -19.06
N PRO A 306 15.05 4.59 -19.14
CA PRO A 306 13.68 4.54 -18.67
C PRO A 306 12.92 3.33 -19.23
N PRO A 307 12.11 2.62 -18.42
CA PRO A 307 11.27 1.55 -18.92
C PRO A 307 10.14 2.09 -19.81
N ILE A 308 9.52 1.21 -20.58
CA ILE A 308 8.25 1.46 -21.25
C ILE A 308 7.11 1.00 -20.30
N PRO A 309 6.26 1.91 -19.79
CA PRO A 309 5.10 1.53 -19.00
C PRO A 309 4.02 0.88 -19.85
N GLY A 310 3.35 -0.15 -19.33
CA GLY A 310 2.18 -0.74 -20.02
C GLY A 310 2.50 -1.38 -21.36
N LEU A 311 3.68 -1.99 -21.52
CA LEU A 311 4.08 -2.62 -22.77
C LEU A 311 3.32 -3.94 -22.99
N ASP A 312 2.71 -4.11 -24.16
CA ASP A 312 2.14 -5.38 -24.59
C ASP A 312 3.24 -6.35 -25.01
N LEU A 313 3.36 -7.47 -24.29
CA LEU A 313 4.23 -8.58 -24.64
C LEU A 313 3.47 -9.57 -25.51
N GLN A 314 4.08 -9.96 -26.63
CA GLN A 314 3.46 -10.81 -27.65
C GLN A 314 4.17 -12.17 -27.78
N ASN A 315 3.43 -13.20 -28.18
CA ASN A 315 4.00 -14.51 -28.57
C ASN A 315 4.54 -14.47 -30.02
N SER A 316 5.04 -15.61 -30.50
CA SER A 316 5.53 -15.76 -31.89
C SER A 316 4.46 -15.55 -32.95
N GLU A 317 3.18 -15.62 -32.59
CA GLU A 317 2.02 -15.43 -33.48
C GLU A 317 1.51 -13.98 -33.44
N HIS A 318 2.21 -13.07 -32.74
CA HIS A 318 1.85 -11.66 -32.51
C HIS A 318 0.58 -11.46 -31.66
N GLU A 319 0.16 -12.48 -30.92
CA GLU A 319 -0.92 -12.35 -29.95
C GLU A 319 -0.42 -11.73 -28.66
N ILE A 320 -1.17 -10.78 -28.09
CA ILE A 320 -0.84 -10.14 -26.81
C ILE A 320 -1.07 -11.15 -25.69
N ILE A 321 0.01 -11.53 -25.01
CA ILE A 321 0.00 -12.44 -23.87
C ILE A 321 -0.25 -11.68 -22.57
N ALA A 322 0.35 -10.50 -22.42
CA ALA A 322 0.08 -9.59 -21.31
C ALA A 322 0.56 -8.16 -21.58
N THR A 323 -0.12 -7.21 -20.95
CA THR A 323 0.36 -5.85 -20.75
C THR A 323 1.10 -5.79 -19.42
N VAL A 324 2.42 -5.56 -19.43
CA VAL A 324 3.24 -5.51 -18.21
C VAL A 324 3.39 -4.08 -17.69
N GLU A 325 3.55 -3.93 -16.36
CA GLU A 325 3.61 -2.60 -15.71
C GLU A 325 4.78 -1.75 -16.21
N ALA A 326 5.97 -2.34 -16.32
CA ALA A 326 7.18 -1.68 -16.82
C ALA A 326 8.09 -2.67 -17.54
N ALA A 327 8.65 -2.28 -18.67
CA ALA A 327 9.51 -3.15 -19.47
C ALA A 327 10.76 -2.46 -20.03
N TRP A 328 11.84 -3.23 -20.17
CA TRP A 328 13.09 -2.87 -20.86
C TRP A 328 13.26 -3.79 -22.08
N PRO A 329 12.75 -3.40 -23.27
CA PRO A 329 12.69 -4.31 -24.42
C PRO A 329 14.05 -4.81 -24.94
N VAL A 330 15.08 -3.96 -24.85
CA VAL A 330 16.44 -4.30 -25.26
C VAL A 330 17.00 -5.43 -24.40
N ALA A 331 16.78 -5.37 -23.09
CA ALA A 331 17.23 -6.38 -22.13
C ALA A 331 16.26 -7.58 -22.00
N LYS A 332 15.09 -7.51 -22.65
CA LYS A 332 13.99 -8.50 -22.53
C LYS A 332 13.57 -8.76 -21.07
N ILE A 333 13.43 -7.66 -20.33
CA ILE A 333 13.02 -7.68 -18.92
C ILE A 333 11.73 -6.93 -18.74
N ALA A 334 10.85 -7.44 -17.88
CA ALA A 334 9.66 -6.75 -17.44
C ALA A 334 9.43 -6.93 -15.94
N VAL A 335 8.67 -6.01 -15.36
CA VAL A 335 8.11 -6.13 -14.02
C VAL A 335 6.59 -6.15 -14.15
N ASN A 336 5.95 -7.06 -13.43
CA ASN A 336 4.50 -7.19 -13.40
C ASN A 336 3.99 -7.47 -11.98
N LEU A 337 2.75 -7.08 -11.67
CA LEU A 337 2.18 -7.30 -10.34
C LEU A 337 1.97 -8.78 -10.03
N THR A 338 1.57 -9.55 -11.03
CA THR A 338 1.36 -11.00 -10.91
C THR A 338 2.41 -11.78 -11.72
N PRO A 339 2.88 -12.93 -11.21
CA PRO A 339 3.79 -13.78 -11.97
C PRO A 339 3.18 -14.19 -13.30
N ILE A 340 3.93 -13.99 -14.37
CA ILE A 340 3.57 -14.42 -15.72
C ILE A 340 4.80 -14.95 -16.44
N LYS A 341 4.59 -16.00 -17.24
CA LYS A 341 5.62 -16.54 -18.13
C LYS A 341 5.33 -16.08 -19.55
N VAL A 342 6.32 -15.42 -20.16
CA VAL A 342 6.28 -15.01 -21.56
C VAL A 342 7.59 -15.44 -22.20
N ASP A 343 7.51 -16.17 -23.30
CA ASP A 343 8.69 -16.72 -23.97
C ASP A 343 9.64 -15.60 -24.42
N GLY A 344 10.93 -15.79 -24.15
CA GLY A 344 11.96 -14.81 -24.47
C GLY A 344 12.01 -13.59 -23.55
N TRP A 345 11.17 -13.52 -22.50
CA TRP A 345 11.18 -12.45 -21.51
C TRP A 345 11.47 -12.97 -20.10
N LYS A 346 12.27 -12.21 -19.34
CA LYS A 346 12.40 -12.37 -17.89
C LYS A 346 11.42 -11.41 -17.23
N VAL A 347 10.31 -11.95 -16.72
CA VAL A 347 9.30 -11.15 -16.01
C VAL A 347 9.44 -11.36 -14.51
N PHE A 348 9.70 -10.26 -13.80
CA PHE A 348 9.83 -10.22 -12.35
C PHE A 348 8.54 -9.76 -11.70
N SER A 349 8.20 -10.33 -10.56
CA SER A 349 7.19 -9.76 -9.67
C SER A 349 7.79 -8.67 -8.78
N VAL A 350 6.92 -7.99 -8.04
CA VAL A 350 7.27 -6.83 -7.21
C VAL A 350 8.45 -7.11 -6.28
N GLY A 351 9.50 -6.29 -6.44
CA GLY A 351 10.75 -6.36 -5.69
C GLY A 351 11.70 -7.49 -6.12
N GLU A 352 11.33 -8.42 -6.99
CA GLU A 352 12.24 -9.49 -7.41
C GLU A 352 13.42 -8.96 -8.23
N LEU A 353 13.19 -7.94 -9.06
CA LEU A 353 14.26 -7.32 -9.84
C LEU A 353 15.30 -6.64 -8.92
N VAL A 354 14.85 -5.99 -7.84
CA VAL A 354 15.73 -5.47 -6.78
C VAL A 354 16.64 -6.58 -6.22
N LYS A 355 16.05 -7.72 -5.88
CA LYS A 355 16.78 -8.86 -5.30
C LYS A 355 17.85 -9.41 -6.26
N GLU A 356 17.52 -9.58 -7.54
CA GLU A 356 18.47 -10.08 -8.54
C GLU A 356 19.66 -9.14 -8.73
N ILE A 357 19.40 -7.84 -8.86
CA ILE A 357 20.45 -6.83 -9.01
C ILE A 357 21.33 -6.75 -7.76
N GLN A 358 20.75 -6.83 -6.56
CA GLN A 358 21.50 -6.88 -5.30
C GLN A 358 22.35 -8.14 -5.17
N SER A 359 21.96 -9.23 -5.84
CA SER A 359 22.73 -10.49 -5.91
C SER A 359 23.87 -10.44 -6.93
N GLY A 360 24.05 -9.30 -7.61
CA GLY A 360 25.14 -9.07 -8.57
C GLY A 360 24.77 -9.34 -10.03
N VAL A 361 23.50 -9.63 -10.34
CA VAL A 361 23.05 -9.81 -11.72
C VAL A 361 23.08 -8.49 -12.46
N ILE A 362 23.60 -8.53 -13.69
CA ILE A 362 23.59 -7.45 -14.67
C ILE A 362 22.92 -8.01 -15.92
N PHE A 363 22.12 -7.18 -16.59
CA PHE A 363 21.23 -7.57 -17.66
C PHE A 363 21.63 -6.96 -19.00
#